data_AF-A0A915NZS4-F1
#
_entry.id   AF-A0A915NZS4-F1
#
_cell.length_a   1.000
_cell.length_b   1.000
_cell.length_c   1.000
_cell.angle_alpha   90.00
_cell.angle_beta   90.00
_cell.angle_gamma   90.00
#
_symmetry.space_group_name_H-M   'P 1'
#
loop_
_entity.id
_entity.type
_entity.pdbx_description
1 polymer ?
#
loop_
_entity_poly.entity_id
_entity_poly.type
_entity_poly.pdbx_seq_one_letter_code
_entity_poly.pdbx_strand_id
1 'polypeptide(L)'
;KLQAAICEAFRSNLNKRGFIEIHTPKIISAASEGGANVFEVSYFKGSAYLAQSPQLYKQMAIAADFDKVYTIGAVFRAEDSNTHRHMTEFVGLDLEMAFKFHYHEAMLTVAELMCEIFAHLQKNFQPEIEAVRKQYPSEPFIFTEKPLIIQYSQAVSMLREAGVEQGDEEDLSTPNEKLLGRLVRERYSTDFYVLDKFPLAVRPFYTMPDPLDERYSNSYDMFMRGEEILSGAQRVHDPVLLTERAKIHNIDLEKIRAYIDAFKYGCPPHAGGLERVTMLFLGLGNIRLASLFPRDPKRITPTPKHVMPVEQIVEKVQKETEIYLKSELDGIIIENMHDLPYQKLDENIGPEICSWMTKSCLECLNILGNKRNKFLLGIQVLAGANKTAIAVAHASGFNFIRAESFVFGHLADEGWMDGCAGNLLRYRKMIGAENVGIIVDIKKKHCSHSITKDINIAQTANAAEFFLADGIILTGNSTGQEASVLDLEDVNKECPSLPIFIGSGINENNINKFKNAEGFIVGSYFKKGGYWGNEIDLEKVLRLNEKTNKVVVFSKSYCPYCTKAKEALTTFSLAPGTMEVVEIEDRGDCDQIQDYLKEITGQR
;
A
#
# COMPACT_ATOMS: atom_id res chain seq x y z
N LYS A 1 6.42 5.69 12.20
CA LYS A 1 7.16 5.92 13.46
C LYS A 1 8.55 6.51 13.20
N LEU A 2 9.47 5.78 12.55
CA LEU A 2 10.83 6.28 12.24
C LEU A 2 10.85 7.63 11.49
N GLN A 3 10.01 7.81 10.48
CA GLN A 3 9.91 9.09 9.76
C GLN A 3 9.48 10.26 10.66
N ALA A 4 8.56 10.02 11.60
CA ALA A 4 8.17 11.02 12.59
C ALA A 4 9.34 11.35 13.54
N ALA A 5 10.12 10.34 13.93
CA ALA A 5 11.32 10.51 14.75
C ALA A 5 12.42 11.32 14.04
N ILE A 6 12.57 11.17 12.70
CA ILE A 6 13.46 12.01 11.90
C ILE A 6 13.03 13.49 12.01
N CYS A 7 11.74 13.79 11.79
CA CYS A 7 11.24 15.16 11.92
C CYS A 7 11.40 15.71 13.36
N GLU A 8 11.15 14.89 14.38
CA GLU A 8 11.32 15.28 15.77
C GLU A 8 12.78 15.59 16.10
N ALA A 9 13.71 14.71 15.72
CA ALA A 9 15.14 14.91 15.93
C ALA A 9 15.66 16.13 15.17
N PHE A 10 15.20 16.35 13.93
CA PHE A 10 15.49 17.54 13.15
C PHE A 10 15.08 18.82 13.88
N ARG A 11 13.80 18.92 14.33
CA ARG A 11 13.31 20.06 15.10
C ARG A 11 14.07 20.25 16.41
N SER A 12 14.23 19.18 17.19
CA SER A 12 14.85 19.23 18.52
C SER A 12 16.29 19.73 18.48
N ASN A 13 17.10 19.23 17.54
CA ASN A 13 18.50 19.63 17.41
C ASN A 13 18.64 21.05 16.86
N LEU A 14 17.80 21.45 15.90
CA LEU A 14 17.80 22.83 15.39
C LEU A 14 17.35 23.85 16.44
N ASN A 15 16.32 23.53 17.23
CA ASN A 15 15.87 24.38 18.33
C ASN A 15 16.99 24.60 19.37
N LYS A 16 17.75 23.57 19.72
CA LYS A 16 18.92 23.69 20.60
C LYS A 16 20.03 24.57 20.01
N ARG A 17 20.15 24.61 18.68
CA ARG A 17 21.10 25.45 17.93
C ARG A 17 20.59 26.88 17.70
N GLY A 18 19.41 27.21 18.23
CA GLY A 18 18.80 28.55 18.17
C GLY A 18 18.08 28.84 16.86
N PHE A 19 17.68 27.83 16.10
CA PHE A 19 16.86 28.02 14.90
C PHE A 19 15.40 28.28 15.25
N ILE A 20 14.71 28.99 14.36
CA ILE A 20 13.28 29.33 14.46
C ILE A 20 12.50 28.59 13.37
N GLU A 21 11.44 27.88 13.74
CA GLU A 21 10.53 27.29 12.75
C GLU A 21 9.71 28.38 12.07
N ILE A 22 9.71 28.40 10.74
CA ILE A 22 8.90 29.30 9.91
C ILE A 22 7.96 28.50 9.00
N HIS A 23 6.85 29.12 8.61
CA HIS A 23 5.88 28.55 7.69
C HIS A 23 5.78 29.39 6.43
N THR A 24 6.16 28.79 5.30
CA THR A 24 6.26 29.46 4.01
C THR A 24 5.08 29.10 3.11
N PRO A 25 4.54 30.05 2.32
CA PRO A 25 3.42 29.77 1.43
C PRO A 25 3.85 28.80 0.31
N LYS A 26 2.92 27.95 -0.11
CA LYS A 26 3.14 26.92 -1.16
C LYS A 26 2.50 27.27 -2.50
N ILE A 27 1.75 28.36 -2.57
CA ILE A 27 1.22 28.94 -3.80
C ILE A 27 2.00 30.23 -4.06
N ILE A 28 2.67 30.31 -5.21
CA ILE A 28 3.61 31.39 -5.55
C ILE A 28 3.27 31.99 -6.92
N SER A 29 3.63 33.26 -7.12
CA SER A 29 3.27 34.00 -8.34
C SER A 29 4.13 33.64 -9.56
N ALA A 30 5.30 33.03 -9.37
CA ALA A 30 6.23 32.63 -10.42
C ALA A 30 7.08 31.44 -9.96
N ALA A 31 7.68 30.70 -10.90
CA ALA A 31 8.57 29.59 -10.59
C ALA A 31 9.78 30.06 -9.74
N SER A 32 10.03 29.37 -8.62
CA SER A 32 11.10 29.70 -7.68
C SER A 32 12.50 29.33 -8.17
N GLU A 33 12.61 28.39 -9.11
CA GLU A 33 13.86 27.91 -9.70
C GLU A 33 13.66 27.87 -11.23
N GLY A 34 14.14 28.89 -11.94
CA GLY A 34 13.92 28.99 -13.39
C GLY A 34 14.46 27.76 -14.13
N GLY A 35 13.63 27.16 -15.00
CA GLY A 35 14.01 26.04 -15.88
C GLY A 35 13.32 24.70 -15.59
N ALA A 36 12.63 24.53 -14.46
CA ALA A 36 11.94 23.28 -14.10
C ALA A 36 10.42 23.34 -14.32
N ASN A 37 9.81 22.19 -14.67
CA ASN A 37 8.35 22.07 -14.79
C ASN A 37 7.68 22.37 -13.44
N VAL A 38 6.74 23.32 -13.42
CA VAL A 38 5.94 23.72 -12.25
C VAL A 38 4.48 23.30 -12.43
N PHE A 39 3.81 22.97 -11.33
CA PHE A 39 2.35 22.82 -11.35
C PHE A 39 1.69 24.19 -11.34
N GLU A 40 0.94 24.51 -12.39
CA GLU A 40 0.10 25.70 -12.46
C GLU A 40 -1.26 25.43 -11.78
N VAL A 41 -1.71 26.39 -10.98
CA VAL A 41 -3.01 26.39 -10.31
C VAL A 41 -3.78 27.66 -10.65
N SER A 42 -5.09 27.52 -10.83
CA SER A 42 -5.96 28.69 -11.01
C SER A 42 -6.02 29.49 -9.72
N TYR A 43 -5.71 30.78 -9.78
CA TYR A 43 -5.72 31.69 -8.65
C TYR A 43 -6.62 32.90 -8.95
N PHE A 44 -7.91 32.75 -8.64
CA PHE A 44 -8.97 33.70 -9.00
C PHE A 44 -9.00 33.99 -10.51
N LYS A 45 -8.68 35.23 -10.91
CA LYS A 45 -8.67 35.68 -12.31
C LYS A 45 -7.29 35.51 -12.98
N GLY A 46 -6.31 34.93 -12.27
CA GLY A 46 -4.95 34.71 -12.78
C GLY A 46 -4.45 33.30 -12.51
N SER A 47 -3.16 33.11 -12.74
CA SER A 47 -2.44 31.86 -12.47
C SER A 47 -1.50 32.03 -11.29
N ALA A 48 -1.33 30.96 -10.53
CA ALA A 48 -0.25 30.80 -9.57
C ALA A 48 0.39 29.43 -9.76
N TYR A 49 1.45 29.15 -9.02
CA TYR A 49 2.24 27.93 -9.17
C TYR A 49 2.46 27.29 -7.80
N LEU A 50 2.57 25.96 -7.76
CA LEU A 50 2.98 25.27 -6.54
C LEU A 50 4.49 25.40 -6.33
N ALA A 51 4.89 25.69 -5.10
CA ALA A 51 6.28 25.94 -4.75
C ALA A 51 7.14 24.68 -4.88
N GLN A 52 8.12 24.76 -5.77
CA GLN A 52 9.13 23.73 -5.99
C GLN A 52 10.17 23.63 -4.87
N SER A 53 10.31 24.70 -4.11
CA SER A 53 11.20 24.78 -2.97
C SER A 53 10.80 25.99 -2.12
N PRO A 54 10.88 25.93 -0.79
CA PRO A 54 10.68 27.10 0.07
C PRO A 54 11.89 28.06 0.07
N GLN A 55 12.91 27.81 -0.77
CA GLN A 55 14.17 28.56 -0.91
C GLN A 55 13.98 30.09 -0.83
N LEU A 56 13.11 30.65 -1.67
CA LEU A 56 12.89 32.10 -1.77
C LEU A 56 12.48 32.71 -0.42
N TYR A 57 11.54 32.07 0.28
CA TYR A 57 10.99 32.61 1.53
C TYR A 57 11.94 32.44 2.72
N LYS A 58 12.78 31.39 2.72
CA LYS A 58 13.83 31.25 3.74
C LYS A 58 14.84 32.39 3.64
N GLN A 59 15.25 32.73 2.43
CA GLN A 59 16.17 33.85 2.19
C GLN A 59 15.55 35.20 2.57
N MET A 60 14.27 35.39 2.27
CA MET A 60 13.55 36.58 2.75
C MET A 60 13.46 36.65 4.28
N ALA A 61 13.35 35.51 4.97
CA ALA A 61 13.36 35.49 6.44
C ALA A 61 14.74 35.86 6.99
N ILE A 62 15.82 35.34 6.40
CA ILE A 62 17.18 35.77 6.75
C ILE A 62 17.36 37.28 6.56
N ALA A 63 16.92 37.81 5.41
CA ALA A 63 16.98 39.24 5.12
C ALA A 63 16.06 40.09 6.04
N ALA A 64 15.15 39.45 6.77
CA ALA A 64 14.33 40.04 7.81
C ALA A 64 14.90 39.80 9.23
N ASP A 65 16.21 39.61 9.34
CA ASP A 65 16.99 39.41 10.58
C ASP A 65 16.68 38.11 11.35
N PHE A 66 16.04 37.12 10.69
CA PHE A 66 15.92 35.79 11.28
C PHE A 66 17.20 34.98 11.01
N ASP A 67 18.26 35.20 11.80
CA ASP A 67 19.59 34.58 11.61
C ASP A 67 19.59 33.07 11.33
N LYS A 68 18.65 32.31 11.89
CA LYS A 68 18.57 30.86 11.74
C LYS A 68 17.12 30.41 11.66
N VAL A 69 16.72 29.83 10.53
CA VAL A 69 15.34 29.39 10.29
C VAL A 69 15.27 27.96 9.78
N TYR A 70 14.16 27.29 10.03
CA TYR A 70 13.85 26.03 9.33
C TYR A 70 12.36 25.92 9.02
N THR A 71 12.00 25.08 8.07
CA THR A 71 10.62 24.77 7.73
C THR A 71 10.49 23.31 7.35
N ILE A 72 9.39 22.69 7.77
CA ILE A 72 9.00 21.34 7.37
C ILE A 72 7.67 21.48 6.64
N GLY A 73 7.61 21.09 5.38
CA GLY A 73 6.37 21.24 4.60
C GLY A 73 6.45 20.65 3.21
N ALA A 74 5.30 20.68 2.51
CA ALA A 74 5.20 20.12 1.17
C ALA A 74 6.08 20.86 0.15
N VAL A 75 6.66 20.07 -0.75
CA VAL A 75 7.49 20.46 -1.89
C VAL A 75 6.94 19.75 -3.13
N PHE A 76 6.81 20.48 -4.24
CA PHE A 76 6.17 19.98 -5.46
C PHE A 76 7.11 19.98 -6.65
N ARG A 77 7.25 18.86 -7.37
CA ARG A 77 8.07 18.77 -8.59
C ARG A 77 7.19 18.24 -9.73
N ALA A 78 7.05 19.01 -10.82
CA ALA A 78 6.19 18.63 -11.96
C ALA A 78 6.99 17.99 -13.12
N GLU A 79 8.17 17.45 -12.83
CA GLU A 79 8.94 16.68 -13.79
C GLU A 79 8.22 15.37 -14.11
N ASP A 80 8.16 15.00 -15.40
CA ASP A 80 7.61 13.70 -15.82
C ASP A 80 8.64 12.58 -15.60
N SER A 81 9.01 12.41 -14.33
CA SER A 81 10.03 11.44 -13.90
C SER A 81 9.38 10.36 -13.06
N ASN A 82 9.28 9.15 -13.62
CA ASN A 82 8.72 8.00 -12.93
C ASN A 82 9.82 7.01 -12.51
N THR A 83 10.64 7.41 -11.54
CA THR A 83 11.74 6.59 -11.03
C THR A 83 11.44 6.06 -9.62
N HIS A 84 12.30 5.19 -9.11
CA HIS A 84 12.21 4.70 -7.72
C HIS A 84 12.61 5.76 -6.68
N ARG A 85 13.15 6.92 -7.09
CA ARG A 85 13.69 7.96 -6.20
C ARG A 85 12.96 9.31 -6.29
N HIS A 86 12.01 9.47 -7.21
CA HIS A 86 11.27 10.73 -7.41
C HIS A 86 9.78 10.59 -7.05
N MET A 87 9.21 11.68 -6.54
CA MET A 87 7.78 11.89 -6.32
C MET A 87 7.42 13.31 -6.76
N THR A 88 6.15 13.54 -7.11
CA THR A 88 5.66 14.85 -7.53
C THR A 88 5.27 15.74 -6.34
N GLU A 89 5.01 15.13 -5.18
CA GLU A 89 4.80 15.79 -3.89
C GLU A 89 5.57 15.02 -2.81
N PHE A 90 6.34 15.73 -1.99
CA PHE A 90 7.11 15.17 -0.87
C PHE A 90 7.29 16.21 0.25
N VAL A 91 7.75 15.78 1.42
CA VAL A 91 8.00 16.65 2.57
C VAL A 91 9.47 17.13 2.57
N GLY A 92 9.66 18.44 2.44
CA GLY A 92 10.95 19.11 2.60
C GLY A 92 11.35 19.24 4.07
N LEU A 93 12.64 19.07 4.37
CA LEU A 93 13.28 19.40 5.64
C LEU A 93 14.29 20.50 5.36
N ASP A 94 13.80 21.72 5.35
CA ASP A 94 14.53 22.85 4.85
C ASP A 94 15.03 23.69 6.02
N LEU A 95 16.32 23.99 6.10
CA LEU A 95 16.85 24.99 7.04
C LEU A 95 17.53 26.12 6.29
N GLU A 96 17.84 27.22 6.97
CA GLU A 96 18.77 28.26 6.55
C GLU A 96 19.43 28.97 7.73
N MET A 97 20.69 29.38 7.57
CA MET A 97 21.49 30.00 8.62
C MET A 97 22.45 31.07 8.09
N ALA A 98 22.44 32.22 8.75
CA ALA A 98 23.50 33.21 8.73
C ALA A 98 24.79 32.68 9.37
N PHE A 99 25.90 32.89 8.68
CA PHE A 99 27.24 32.52 9.15
C PHE A 99 28.14 33.77 9.20
N LYS A 100 29.23 33.70 9.96
CA LYS A 100 30.07 34.87 10.21
C LYS A 100 31.18 35.05 9.18
N PHE A 101 31.92 33.98 8.88
CA PHE A 101 33.15 34.07 8.10
C PHE A 101 33.20 33.09 6.94
N HIS A 102 32.75 31.85 7.11
CA HIS A 102 32.86 30.82 6.08
C HIS A 102 31.61 29.93 6.01
N TYR A 103 31.17 29.57 4.80
CA TYR A 103 29.97 28.74 4.60
C TYR A 103 30.09 27.34 5.22
N HIS A 104 31.30 26.89 5.53
CA HIS A 104 31.53 25.66 6.29
C HIS A 104 30.85 25.68 7.66
N GLU A 105 30.60 26.84 8.27
CA GLU A 105 29.79 26.94 9.50
C GLU A 105 28.38 26.36 9.29
N ALA A 106 27.75 26.67 8.16
CA ALA A 106 26.44 26.15 7.79
C ALA A 106 26.53 24.69 7.33
N MET A 107 27.47 24.36 6.44
CA MET A 107 27.65 22.99 5.93
C MET A 107 27.92 21.99 7.06
N LEU A 108 28.81 22.31 7.98
CA LEU A 108 29.12 21.46 9.14
C LEU A 108 27.92 21.35 10.08
N THR A 109 27.18 22.44 10.31
CA THR A 109 25.95 22.40 11.11
C THR A 109 24.94 21.41 10.54
N VAL A 110 24.74 21.40 9.22
CA VAL A 110 23.84 20.46 8.53
C VAL A 110 24.39 19.03 8.63
N ALA A 111 25.68 18.84 8.40
CA ALA A 111 26.29 17.52 8.38
C ALA A 111 26.27 16.86 9.76
N GLU A 112 26.57 17.62 10.81
CA GLU A 112 26.45 17.19 12.21
C GLU A 112 25.01 16.87 12.59
N LEU A 113 24.05 17.71 12.17
CA LEU A 113 22.62 17.46 12.40
C LEU A 113 22.19 16.11 11.83
N MET A 114 22.65 15.75 10.62
CA MET A 114 22.36 14.45 10.03
C MET A 114 22.95 13.30 10.88
N CYS A 115 24.21 13.40 11.31
CA CYS A 115 24.82 12.42 12.21
C CYS A 115 24.05 12.29 13.55
N GLU A 116 23.59 13.41 14.13
CA GLU A 116 22.77 13.41 15.35
C GLU A 116 21.43 12.71 15.13
N ILE A 117 20.78 12.91 13.98
CA ILE A 117 19.55 12.20 13.60
C ILE A 117 19.82 10.69 13.49
N PHE A 118 20.87 10.28 12.78
CA PHE A 118 21.22 8.87 12.61
C PHE A 118 21.51 8.20 13.95
N ALA A 119 22.28 8.86 14.82
CA ALA A 119 22.58 8.39 16.17
C ALA A 119 21.30 8.29 17.03
N HIS A 120 20.40 9.26 16.93
CA HIS A 120 19.12 9.24 17.64
C HIS A 120 18.26 8.04 17.21
N LEU A 121 18.14 7.78 15.90
CA LEU A 121 17.40 6.63 15.38
C LEU A 121 18.00 5.31 15.83
N GLN A 122 19.32 5.15 15.70
CA GLN A 122 20.02 3.93 16.10
C GLN A 122 19.99 3.70 17.62
N LYS A 123 19.90 4.75 18.43
CA LYS A 123 19.81 4.61 19.88
C LYS A 123 18.39 4.25 20.35
N ASN A 124 17.37 4.90 19.79
CA ASN A 124 16.03 4.90 20.37
C ASN A 124 14.99 4.07 19.60
N PHE A 125 15.26 3.69 18.35
CA PHE A 125 14.27 3.03 17.47
C PHE A 125 14.79 1.71 16.87
N GLN A 126 15.69 1.00 17.56
CA GLN A 126 16.17 -0.31 17.09
C GLN A 126 15.03 -1.32 16.84
N PRO A 127 14.00 -1.45 17.69
CA PRO A 127 12.90 -2.38 17.42
C PRO A 127 12.19 -2.10 16.10
N GLU A 128 11.93 -0.82 15.77
CA GLU A 128 11.34 -0.42 14.48
C GLU A 128 12.30 -0.68 13.31
N ILE A 129 13.59 -0.38 13.47
CA ILE A 129 14.61 -0.64 12.43
C ILE A 129 14.69 -2.14 12.13
N GLU A 130 14.74 -2.98 13.16
CA GLU A 130 14.78 -4.43 13.02
C GLU A 130 13.49 -4.99 12.41
N ALA A 131 12.33 -4.45 12.79
CA ALA A 131 11.06 -4.84 12.19
C ALA A 131 11.02 -4.58 10.68
N VAL A 132 11.50 -3.41 10.25
CA VAL A 132 11.62 -3.09 8.82
C VAL A 132 12.64 -4.01 8.15
N ARG A 133 13.82 -4.23 8.77
CA ARG A 133 14.88 -5.08 8.20
C ARG A 133 14.46 -6.54 8.00
N LYS A 134 13.55 -7.06 8.84
CA LYS A 134 12.98 -8.41 8.65
C LYS A 134 12.19 -8.53 7.34
N GLN A 135 11.51 -7.47 6.93
CA GLN A 135 10.73 -7.44 5.69
C GLN A 135 11.56 -6.97 4.48
N TYR A 136 12.47 -6.02 4.70
CA TYR A 136 13.36 -5.44 3.70
C TYR A 136 14.82 -5.61 4.16
N PRO A 137 15.45 -6.78 3.89
CA PRO A 137 16.80 -7.04 4.34
C PRO A 137 17.79 -5.99 3.80
N SER A 138 18.48 -5.31 4.72
CA SER A 138 19.49 -4.31 4.40
C SER A 138 20.61 -4.33 5.44
N GLU A 139 21.84 -4.06 5.00
CA GLU A 139 22.96 -3.89 5.92
C GLU A 139 22.75 -2.69 6.84
N PRO A 140 23.21 -2.73 8.10
CA PRO A 140 23.16 -1.56 8.99
C PRO A 140 23.75 -0.31 8.32
N PHE A 141 23.11 0.84 8.55
CA PHE A 141 23.62 2.12 8.06
C PHE A 141 24.83 2.54 8.90
N ILE A 142 25.98 2.77 8.26
CA ILE A 142 27.22 3.11 8.95
C ILE A 142 27.52 4.59 8.73
N PHE A 143 27.90 5.31 9.78
CA PHE A 143 28.33 6.71 9.66
C PHE A 143 29.42 7.01 10.69
N THR A 144 30.20 8.06 10.45
CA THR A 144 31.25 8.53 11.35
C THR A 144 30.73 9.59 12.31
N GLU A 145 31.28 9.66 13.52
CA GLU A 145 30.91 10.66 14.53
C GLU A 145 31.13 12.09 14.01
N LYS A 146 32.24 12.31 13.29
CA LYS A 146 32.49 13.52 12.52
C LYS A 146 32.15 13.28 11.06
N PRO A 147 31.36 14.14 10.39
CA PRO A 147 31.04 13.98 8.98
C PRO A 147 32.30 13.93 8.11
N LEU A 148 32.38 12.94 7.21
CA LEU A 148 33.43 12.87 6.20
C LEU A 148 33.16 13.93 5.13
N ILE A 149 34.16 14.76 4.82
CA ILE A 149 34.09 15.78 3.77
C ILE A 149 35.13 15.44 2.72
N ILE A 150 34.68 15.35 1.46
CA ILE A 150 35.49 15.07 0.29
C ILE A 150 35.33 16.24 -0.67
N GLN A 151 36.42 16.72 -1.25
CA GLN A 151 36.38 17.76 -2.29
C GLN A 151 35.99 17.13 -3.64
N TYR A 152 35.24 17.84 -4.49
CA TYR A 152 34.82 17.33 -5.80
C TYR A 152 35.99 16.79 -6.63
N SER A 153 37.11 17.52 -6.65
CA SER A 153 38.35 17.10 -7.33
C SER A 153 38.92 15.77 -6.79
N GLN A 154 38.80 15.51 -5.49
CA GLN A 154 39.20 14.24 -4.89
C GLN A 154 38.26 13.11 -5.31
N ALA A 155 36.95 13.37 -5.37
CA ALA A 155 35.98 12.39 -5.86
C ALA A 155 36.22 12.04 -7.33
N VAL A 156 36.53 13.02 -8.18
CA VAL A 156 36.92 12.78 -9.58
C VAL A 156 38.18 11.91 -9.65
N SER A 157 39.20 12.18 -8.82
CA SER A 157 40.39 11.32 -8.74
C SER A 157 40.03 9.88 -8.35
N MET A 158 39.17 9.70 -7.35
CA MET A 158 38.70 8.36 -6.93
C MET A 158 37.97 7.61 -8.05
N LEU A 159 37.15 8.31 -8.82
CA LEU A 159 36.43 7.73 -9.96
C LEU A 159 37.39 7.35 -11.10
N ARG A 160 38.38 8.20 -11.40
CA ARG A 160 39.42 7.94 -12.40
C ARG A 160 40.32 6.76 -12.00
N GLU A 161 40.71 6.67 -10.72
CA GLU A 161 41.43 5.52 -10.15
C GLU A 161 40.62 4.21 -10.33
N ALA A 162 39.30 4.29 -10.26
CA ALA A 162 38.39 3.17 -10.47
C ALA A 162 38.07 2.89 -11.96
N GLY A 163 38.71 3.59 -12.89
CA GLY A 163 38.58 3.39 -14.34
C GLY A 163 37.40 4.11 -15.00
N VAL A 164 36.83 5.14 -14.36
CA VAL A 164 35.77 5.97 -14.94
C VAL A 164 36.34 7.24 -15.54
N GLU A 165 35.96 7.54 -16.78
CA GLU A 165 36.18 8.85 -17.39
C GLU A 165 35.14 9.84 -16.83
N GLN A 166 35.61 10.79 -16.03
CA GLN A 166 34.82 11.88 -15.46
C GLN A 166 35.60 13.18 -15.69
N GLY A 167 35.00 14.18 -16.34
CA GLY A 167 35.60 15.50 -16.55
C GLY A 167 35.66 16.32 -15.26
N ASP A 168 36.59 17.28 -15.19
CA ASP A 168 36.79 18.11 -13.98
C ASP A 168 35.65 19.09 -13.71
N GLU A 169 34.84 19.42 -14.72
CA GLU A 169 33.72 20.38 -14.65
C GLU A 169 32.36 19.74 -14.96
N GLU A 170 32.32 18.41 -15.12
CA GLU A 170 31.10 17.67 -15.46
C GLU A 170 30.27 17.36 -14.21
N ASP A 171 28.96 17.23 -14.34
CA ASP A 171 28.14 16.76 -13.21
C ASP A 171 28.36 15.26 -12.97
N LEU A 172 28.11 14.78 -11.75
CA LEU A 172 28.17 13.35 -11.47
C LEU A 172 26.92 12.65 -12.00
N SER A 173 27.11 11.73 -12.93
CA SER A 173 26.02 10.85 -13.37
C SER A 173 25.57 9.94 -12.21
N THR A 174 24.30 9.54 -12.17
CA THR A 174 23.78 8.63 -11.13
C THR A 174 24.58 7.33 -10.97
N PRO A 175 25.07 6.67 -12.04
CA PRO A 175 26.00 5.55 -11.89
C PRO A 175 27.30 5.91 -11.15
N ASN A 176 27.86 7.10 -11.43
CA ASN A 176 29.09 7.59 -10.81
C ASN A 176 28.87 7.98 -9.34
N GLU A 177 27.71 8.57 -8.98
CA GLU A 177 27.31 8.80 -7.57
C GLU A 177 27.31 7.49 -6.77
N LYS A 178 26.70 6.44 -7.33
CA LYS A 178 26.63 5.11 -6.70
C LYS A 178 28.00 4.46 -6.59
N LEU A 179 28.83 4.55 -7.62
CA LEU A 179 30.19 4.03 -7.59
C LEU A 179 31.03 4.76 -6.53
N LEU A 180 30.98 6.10 -6.51
CA LEU A 180 31.68 6.91 -5.52
C LEU A 180 31.25 6.54 -4.11
N GLY A 181 29.95 6.35 -3.86
CA GLY A 181 29.44 5.88 -2.58
C GLY A 181 30.03 4.53 -2.14
N ARG A 182 30.21 3.58 -3.07
CA ARG A 182 30.90 2.30 -2.77
C ARG A 182 32.37 2.50 -2.44
N LEU A 183 33.09 3.30 -3.24
CA LEU A 183 34.51 3.60 -3.00
C LEU A 183 34.73 4.31 -1.66
N VAL A 184 33.84 5.23 -1.30
CA VAL A 184 33.86 5.93 0.00
C VAL A 184 33.60 4.94 1.14
N ARG A 185 32.61 4.06 0.98
CA ARG A 185 32.31 3.03 1.98
C ARG A 185 33.48 2.07 2.17
N GLU A 186 34.12 1.62 1.11
CA GLU A 186 35.30 0.74 1.17
C GLU A 186 36.50 1.42 1.83
N ARG A 187 36.76 2.69 1.51
CA ARG A 187 37.94 3.43 1.97
C ARG A 187 37.79 4.02 3.38
N TYR A 188 36.58 4.48 3.74
CA TYR A 188 36.32 5.25 4.96
C TYR A 188 35.29 4.61 5.89
N SER A 189 34.71 3.47 5.53
CA SER A 189 33.72 2.75 6.34
C SER A 189 32.52 3.62 6.74
N THR A 190 31.99 4.40 5.80
CA THR A 190 30.80 5.24 6.02
C THR A 190 29.84 5.17 4.83
N ASP A 191 28.53 5.17 5.11
CA ASP A 191 27.45 5.36 4.15
C ASP A 191 27.05 6.84 4.01
N PHE A 192 27.55 7.72 4.87
CA PHE A 192 27.28 9.16 4.86
C PHE A 192 28.55 9.98 4.64
N TYR A 193 28.52 10.88 3.67
CA TYR A 193 29.61 11.82 3.40
C TYR A 193 29.08 13.10 2.73
N VAL A 194 29.87 14.16 2.83
CA VAL A 194 29.67 15.45 2.16
C VAL A 194 30.66 15.53 1.00
N LEU A 195 30.15 15.87 -0.17
CA LEU A 195 30.96 16.25 -1.32
C LEU A 195 30.91 17.78 -1.44
N ASP A 196 32.06 18.44 -1.33
CA ASP A 196 32.19 19.89 -1.29
C ASP A 196 32.89 20.41 -2.56
N LYS A 197 32.74 21.71 -2.84
CA LYS A 197 33.38 22.44 -3.96
C LYS A 197 33.04 21.90 -5.35
N PHE A 198 31.76 21.81 -5.68
CA PHE A 198 31.37 21.41 -7.04
C PHE A 198 31.69 22.49 -8.10
N PRO A 199 31.82 22.09 -9.38
CA PRO A 199 31.98 23.02 -10.48
C PRO A 199 30.83 24.02 -10.55
N LEU A 200 31.12 25.31 -10.77
CA LEU A 200 30.12 26.37 -10.79
C LEU A 200 29.15 26.23 -11.98
N ALA A 201 29.61 25.66 -13.10
CA ALA A 201 28.85 25.50 -14.32
C ALA A 201 27.62 24.59 -14.17
N VAL A 202 27.68 23.60 -13.27
CA VAL A 202 26.60 22.62 -13.03
C VAL A 202 25.64 23.06 -11.92
N ARG A 203 25.85 24.23 -11.33
CA ARG A 203 25.07 24.71 -10.18
C ARG A 203 24.11 25.84 -10.56
N PRO A 204 23.03 26.03 -9.79
CA PRO A 204 22.06 27.10 -10.05
C PRO A 204 22.68 28.50 -9.96
N PHE A 205 22.04 29.48 -10.61
CA PHE A 205 22.54 30.86 -10.72
C PHE A 205 22.82 31.54 -9.37
N TYR A 206 22.05 31.20 -8.32
CA TYR A 206 22.20 31.76 -6.98
C TYR A 206 23.41 31.22 -6.20
N THR A 207 24.21 30.31 -6.78
CA THR A 207 25.38 29.70 -6.14
C THR A 207 26.58 30.65 -6.13
N MET A 208 27.22 30.82 -4.98
CA MET A 208 28.40 31.66 -4.81
C MET A 208 29.63 30.99 -5.47
N PRO A 209 30.36 31.69 -6.36
CA PRO A 209 31.65 31.23 -6.88
C PRO A 209 32.69 31.03 -5.77
N ASP A 210 33.62 30.10 -5.98
CA ASP A 210 34.78 29.97 -5.10
C ASP A 210 35.71 31.19 -5.28
N PRO A 211 36.18 31.84 -4.20
CA PRO A 211 37.07 33.00 -4.30
C PRO A 211 38.49 32.68 -4.78
N LEU A 212 38.90 31.41 -4.79
CA LEU A 212 40.25 30.95 -5.16
C LEU A 212 40.31 30.33 -6.57
N ASP A 213 39.22 29.73 -7.05
CA ASP A 213 39.14 29.13 -8.39
C ASP A 213 37.73 29.30 -8.98
N GLU A 214 37.59 30.20 -9.95
CA GLU A 214 36.30 30.58 -10.55
C GLU A 214 35.57 29.42 -11.25
N ARG A 215 36.27 28.31 -11.53
CA ARG A 215 35.64 27.08 -12.07
C ARG A 215 34.78 26.37 -11.03
N TYR A 216 35.06 26.57 -9.74
CA TYR A 216 34.37 25.93 -8.63
C TYR A 216 33.44 26.89 -7.91
N SER A 217 32.64 26.33 -7.01
CA SER A 217 31.64 27.05 -6.26
C SER A 217 31.63 26.61 -4.80
N ASN A 218 31.09 27.47 -3.94
CA ASN A 218 30.86 27.13 -2.53
C ASN A 218 29.58 26.30 -2.37
N SER A 219 29.45 25.22 -3.14
CA SER A 219 28.33 24.28 -3.09
C SER A 219 28.76 22.90 -2.65
N TYR A 220 27.82 22.17 -2.06
CA TYR A 220 28.04 20.86 -1.48
C TYR A 220 26.78 20.00 -1.59
N ASP A 221 26.99 18.71 -1.79
CA ASP A 221 25.94 17.70 -1.73
C ASP A 221 26.25 16.72 -0.61
N MET A 222 25.21 16.18 0.03
CA MET A 222 25.35 15.11 1.02
C MET A 222 24.75 13.82 0.49
N PHE A 223 25.47 12.72 0.69
CA PHE A 223 25.12 11.42 0.15
C PHE A 223 24.81 10.43 1.25
N MET A 224 23.79 9.61 1.04
CA MET A 224 23.52 8.41 1.83
C MET A 224 23.53 7.18 0.90
N ARG A 225 24.38 6.18 1.20
CA ARG A 225 24.53 4.96 0.38
C ARG A 225 24.79 5.24 -1.11
N GLY A 226 25.54 6.30 -1.41
CA GLY A 226 25.84 6.71 -2.79
C GLY A 226 24.67 7.35 -3.55
N GLU A 227 23.65 7.83 -2.83
CA GLU A 227 22.57 8.63 -3.42
C GLU A 227 22.46 9.98 -2.71
N GLU A 228 22.34 11.06 -3.49
CA GLU A 228 22.18 12.42 -2.99
C GLU A 228 20.93 12.53 -2.10
N ILE A 229 21.01 13.18 -0.95
CA ILE A 229 19.86 13.47 -0.08
C ILE A 229 19.62 14.95 0.15
N LEU A 230 20.65 15.77 -0.11
CA LEU A 230 20.66 17.19 0.14
C LEU A 230 21.65 17.83 -0.82
N SER A 231 21.20 18.89 -1.49
CA SER A 231 22.07 19.79 -2.25
C SER A 231 22.00 21.20 -1.69
N GLY A 232 23.13 21.73 -1.23
CA GLY A 232 23.26 23.03 -0.61
C GLY A 232 24.39 23.86 -1.17
N ALA A 233 24.36 25.18 -0.93
CA ALA A 233 25.48 26.04 -1.29
C ALA A 233 25.43 27.37 -0.56
N GLN A 234 26.60 27.99 -0.39
CA GLN A 234 26.68 29.43 -0.20
C GLN A 234 25.97 30.13 -1.36
N ARG A 235 25.11 31.08 -1.01
CA ARG A 235 24.26 31.83 -1.90
C ARG A 235 24.89 33.18 -2.16
N VAL A 236 24.66 33.71 -3.36
CA VAL A 236 25.06 35.07 -3.71
C VAL A 236 24.20 36.05 -2.91
N HIS A 237 24.82 36.75 -1.97
CA HIS A 237 24.16 37.73 -1.11
C HIS A 237 24.24 39.16 -1.67
N ASP A 238 25.17 39.41 -2.61
CA ASP A 238 25.32 40.69 -3.29
C ASP A 238 24.31 40.81 -4.46
N PRO A 239 23.43 41.82 -4.47
CA PRO A 239 22.41 41.96 -5.50
C PRO A 239 22.96 42.16 -6.92
N VAL A 240 24.14 42.78 -7.05
CA VAL A 240 24.76 43.05 -8.35
C VAL A 240 25.23 41.73 -8.95
N LEU A 241 26.00 40.95 -8.19
CA LEU A 241 26.48 39.62 -8.58
C LEU A 241 25.31 38.65 -8.82
N LEU A 242 24.26 38.68 -7.98
CA LEU A 242 23.08 37.83 -8.17
C LEU A 242 22.36 38.13 -9.48
N THR A 243 22.26 39.41 -9.83
CA THR A 243 21.66 39.87 -11.10
C THR A 243 22.52 39.46 -12.30
N GLU A 244 23.85 39.56 -12.20
CA GLU A 244 24.78 39.09 -13.23
C GLU A 244 24.66 37.59 -13.47
N ARG A 245 24.64 36.78 -12.40
CA ARG A 245 24.45 35.33 -12.49
C ARG A 245 23.09 34.97 -13.08
N ALA A 246 22.02 35.65 -12.67
CA ALA A 246 20.68 35.43 -13.23
C ALA A 246 20.66 35.68 -14.75
N LYS A 247 21.37 36.71 -15.24
CA LYS A 247 21.52 36.98 -16.68
C LYS A 247 22.30 35.87 -17.40
N ILE A 248 23.40 35.39 -16.82
CA ILE A 248 24.20 34.28 -17.40
C ILE A 248 23.34 33.03 -17.59
N HIS A 249 22.42 32.75 -16.66
CA HIS A 249 21.50 31.61 -16.74
C HIS A 249 20.19 31.91 -17.50
N ASN A 250 20.09 33.03 -18.22
CA ASN A 250 18.91 33.45 -18.99
C ASN A 250 17.61 33.52 -18.17
N ILE A 251 17.69 33.93 -16.89
CA ILE A 251 16.53 34.11 -16.02
C ILE A 251 15.89 35.49 -16.25
N ASP A 252 14.56 35.53 -16.44
CA ASP A 252 13.80 36.77 -16.55
C ASP A 252 13.76 37.52 -15.21
N LEU A 253 14.47 38.65 -15.15
CA LEU A 253 14.66 39.44 -13.94
C LEU A 253 13.37 40.02 -13.39
N GLU A 254 12.36 40.33 -14.22
CA GLU A 254 11.08 40.86 -13.74
C GLU A 254 10.31 39.81 -12.92
N LYS A 255 10.45 38.53 -13.27
CA LYS A 255 9.80 37.43 -12.55
C LYS A 255 10.43 37.14 -11.18
N ILE A 256 11.72 37.44 -11.02
CA ILE A 256 12.46 37.26 -9.76
C ILE A 256 12.81 38.59 -9.07
N ARG A 257 12.17 39.70 -9.48
CA ARG A 257 12.49 41.04 -8.95
C ARG A 257 12.27 41.15 -7.45
N ALA A 258 11.15 40.63 -6.96
CA ALA A 258 10.86 40.58 -5.53
C ALA A 258 11.91 39.77 -4.74
N TYR A 259 12.45 38.72 -5.37
CA TYR A 259 13.55 37.93 -4.81
C TYR A 259 14.84 38.74 -4.77
N ILE A 260 15.28 39.34 -5.88
CA ILE A 260 16.50 40.15 -5.95
C ILE A 260 16.43 41.35 -5.00
N ASP A 261 15.28 42.01 -4.90
CA ASP A 261 15.08 43.16 -4.02
C ASP A 261 15.22 42.79 -2.54
N ALA A 262 14.93 41.55 -2.15
CA ALA A 262 15.17 41.07 -0.79
C ALA A 262 16.66 41.02 -0.44
N PHE A 263 17.56 40.75 -1.40
CA PHE A 263 19.01 40.69 -1.16
C PHE A 263 19.66 42.05 -0.96
N LYS A 264 19.00 43.15 -1.34
CA LYS A 264 19.47 44.50 -1.01
C LYS A 264 19.52 44.74 0.50
N TYR A 265 18.91 43.85 1.28
CA TYR A 265 18.86 43.87 2.73
C TYR A 265 19.70 42.75 3.40
N GLY A 266 20.51 42.00 2.61
CA GLY A 266 21.50 41.03 3.09
C GLY A 266 20.94 39.62 3.30
N CYS A 267 21.56 38.58 2.70
CA CYS A 267 21.06 37.20 2.83
C CYS A 267 22.14 36.10 2.69
N PRO A 268 22.56 35.45 3.79
CA PRO A 268 23.35 34.20 3.80
C PRO A 268 22.61 32.90 3.31
N PRO A 269 23.20 31.65 3.39
CA PRO A 269 22.86 30.45 2.55
C PRO A 269 22.38 29.10 3.19
N HIS A 270 21.93 28.07 2.38
CA HIS A 270 21.26 26.79 2.88
C HIS A 270 20.75 25.58 1.97
N ALA A 271 20.08 24.50 2.54
CA ALA A 271 19.28 23.35 1.89
C ALA A 271 18.56 22.21 2.77
N GLY A 272 17.66 21.30 2.21
CA GLY A 272 17.30 19.88 2.70
C GLY A 272 15.88 19.18 2.40
N GLY A 273 15.69 17.82 2.60
CA GLY A 273 14.44 16.98 2.33
C GLY A 273 14.20 15.62 3.10
N LEU A 274 12.95 15.10 3.32
CA LEU A 274 12.57 14.01 4.29
C LEU A 274 12.51 12.53 3.79
N GLU A 275 11.70 12.20 2.78
CA GLU A 275 11.37 10.79 2.43
C GLU A 275 12.58 10.02 1.94
N ARG A 276 13.48 10.71 1.24
CA ARG A 276 14.72 10.14 0.73
C ARG A 276 15.67 9.71 1.85
N VAL A 277 15.75 10.48 2.94
CA VAL A 277 16.50 10.12 4.15
C VAL A 277 15.95 8.84 4.77
N THR A 278 14.63 8.72 4.87
CA THR A 278 13.98 7.51 5.42
C THR A 278 14.24 6.29 4.54
N MET A 279 14.07 6.42 3.22
CA MET A 279 14.30 5.36 2.24
C MET A 279 15.73 4.81 2.32
N LEU A 280 16.73 5.69 2.36
CA LEU A 280 18.15 5.32 2.31
C LEU A 280 18.68 4.83 3.67
N PHE A 281 18.19 5.40 4.78
CA PHE A 281 18.52 4.91 6.12
C PHE A 281 18.10 3.45 6.29
N LEU A 282 16.89 3.10 5.81
CA LEU A 282 16.30 1.78 5.93
C LEU A 282 16.66 0.82 4.78
N GLY A 283 17.14 1.33 3.65
CA GLY A 283 17.49 0.51 2.48
C GLY A 283 16.26 -0.02 1.73
N LEU A 284 15.19 0.77 1.61
CA LEU A 284 13.89 0.30 1.07
C LEU A 284 13.85 0.13 -0.46
N GLY A 285 14.82 0.68 -1.20
CA GLY A 285 14.90 0.57 -2.66
C GLY A 285 13.88 1.38 -3.47
N ASN A 286 12.80 1.89 -2.86
CA ASN A 286 11.82 2.76 -3.50
C ASN A 286 11.27 3.82 -2.52
N ILE A 287 11.26 5.09 -2.95
CA ILE A 287 10.86 6.24 -2.14
C ILE A 287 9.39 6.19 -1.73
N ARG A 288 8.56 5.52 -2.54
CA ARG A 288 7.12 5.35 -2.27
C ARG A 288 6.86 4.55 -0.99
N LEU A 289 7.80 3.69 -0.58
CA LEU A 289 7.72 2.95 0.68
C LEU A 289 7.99 3.84 1.91
N ALA A 290 8.55 5.03 1.69
CA ALA A 290 8.81 6.04 2.70
C ALA A 290 7.77 7.19 2.68
N SER A 291 6.74 7.10 1.85
CA SER A 291 5.60 8.04 1.84
C SER A 291 4.31 7.28 2.11
N LEU A 292 3.50 7.78 3.04
CA LEU A 292 2.22 7.15 3.35
C LEU A 292 1.23 7.23 2.17
N PHE A 293 1.28 8.34 1.42
CA PHE A 293 0.40 8.60 0.27
C PHE A 293 1.22 9.16 -0.90
N PRO A 294 2.01 8.32 -1.58
CA PRO A 294 2.88 8.81 -2.63
C PRO A 294 2.08 9.48 -3.75
N ARG A 295 2.69 10.51 -4.34
CA ARG A 295 2.24 11.18 -5.56
C ARG A 295 3.34 11.06 -6.60
N ASP A 296 2.96 10.66 -7.80
CA ASP A 296 3.85 10.58 -8.95
C ASP A 296 3.05 10.96 -10.21
N PRO A 297 3.65 11.04 -11.41
CA PRO A 297 2.94 11.46 -12.62
C PRO A 297 1.68 10.61 -12.94
N LYS A 298 1.56 9.40 -12.37
CA LYS A 298 0.46 8.46 -12.63
C LYS A 298 -0.44 8.23 -11.40
N ARG A 299 -0.07 8.71 -10.21
CA ARG A 299 -0.79 8.47 -8.95
C ARG A 299 -1.26 9.77 -8.31
N ILE A 300 -2.55 10.09 -8.45
CA ILE A 300 -3.22 11.25 -7.81
C ILE A 300 -4.30 10.87 -6.79
N THR A 301 -4.82 9.64 -6.86
CA THR A 301 -5.76 9.06 -5.89
C THR A 301 -5.26 7.67 -5.46
N PRO A 302 -5.66 7.18 -4.27
CA PRO A 302 -5.40 5.80 -3.86
C PRO A 302 -5.99 4.77 -4.84
N THR A 303 -7.18 5.06 -5.40
CA THR A 303 -7.86 4.25 -6.44
C THR A 303 -8.63 5.14 -7.45
N PRO A 304 -8.52 4.92 -8.77
CA PRO A 304 -9.08 5.85 -9.79
C PRO A 304 -10.61 6.04 -9.80
N LYS A 305 -11.42 5.04 -9.40
CA LYS A 305 -12.89 5.15 -9.32
C LYS A 305 -13.45 5.23 -7.90
N HIS A 306 -12.63 5.08 -6.87
CA HIS A 306 -13.14 5.10 -5.50
C HIS A 306 -13.15 6.53 -4.95
N VAL A 307 -14.33 7.01 -4.58
CA VAL A 307 -14.56 8.38 -4.09
C VAL A 307 -15.21 8.43 -2.70
N MET A 308 -15.47 7.27 -2.07
CA MET A 308 -16.13 7.25 -0.77
C MET A 308 -15.14 7.61 0.34
N PRO A 309 -15.49 8.55 1.24
CA PRO A 309 -14.80 8.72 2.50
C PRO A 309 -14.82 7.43 3.34
N VAL A 310 -13.80 7.24 4.17
CA VAL A 310 -13.63 6.05 5.02
C VAL A 310 -14.84 5.82 5.92
N GLU A 311 -15.43 6.90 6.41
CA GLU A 311 -16.62 6.88 7.27
C GLU A 311 -17.79 6.19 6.56
N GLN A 312 -17.98 6.46 5.26
CA GLN A 312 -19.07 5.85 4.49
C GLN A 312 -18.81 4.37 4.19
N ILE A 313 -17.53 3.98 4.04
CA ILE A 313 -17.16 2.55 3.89
C ILE A 313 -17.52 1.80 5.17
N VAL A 314 -17.15 2.36 6.34
CA VAL A 314 -17.46 1.80 7.65
C VAL A 314 -18.98 1.70 7.86
N GLU A 315 -19.73 2.77 7.56
CA GLU A 315 -21.19 2.76 7.65
C GLU A 315 -21.82 1.67 6.77
N LYS A 316 -21.29 1.48 5.55
CA LYS A 316 -21.76 0.42 4.64
C LYS A 316 -21.48 -0.97 5.21
N VAL A 317 -20.26 -1.22 5.71
CA VAL A 317 -19.91 -2.50 6.36
C VAL A 317 -20.83 -2.77 7.54
N GLN A 318 -21.04 -1.79 8.42
CA GLN A 318 -21.91 -1.93 9.59
C GLN A 318 -23.35 -2.27 9.17
N LYS A 319 -23.93 -1.53 8.22
CA LYS A 319 -25.28 -1.75 7.71
C LYS A 319 -25.44 -3.13 7.08
N GLU A 320 -24.50 -3.57 6.25
CA GLU A 320 -24.58 -4.88 5.59
C GLU A 320 -24.38 -6.03 6.59
N THR A 321 -23.45 -5.91 7.53
CA THR A 321 -23.26 -6.90 8.60
C THR A 321 -24.50 -7.03 9.48
N GLU A 322 -25.19 -5.94 9.82
CA GLU A 322 -26.45 -6.00 10.57
C GLU A 322 -27.55 -6.77 9.84
N ILE A 323 -27.65 -6.59 8.51
CA ILE A 323 -28.63 -7.31 7.69
C ILE A 323 -28.34 -8.81 7.73
N TYR A 324 -27.09 -9.22 7.53
CA TYR A 324 -26.70 -10.63 7.59
C TYR A 324 -26.86 -11.23 8.99
N LEU A 325 -26.57 -10.45 10.04
CA LEU A 325 -26.79 -10.86 11.43
C LEU A 325 -28.27 -11.11 11.74
N LYS A 326 -29.17 -10.25 11.23
CA LYS A 326 -30.63 -10.37 11.42
C LYS A 326 -31.24 -11.49 10.58
N SER A 327 -30.58 -11.86 9.47
CA SER A 327 -31.08 -12.88 8.54
C SER A 327 -30.59 -14.29 8.87
N GLU A 328 -29.79 -14.46 9.93
CA GLU A 328 -29.25 -15.75 10.39
C GLU A 328 -28.51 -16.53 9.29
N LEU A 329 -27.64 -15.84 8.54
CA LEU A 329 -26.69 -16.49 7.62
C LEU A 329 -25.54 -17.16 8.39
N ASP A 330 -24.95 -18.20 7.79
CA ASP A 330 -23.83 -18.94 8.40
C ASP A 330 -22.47 -18.24 8.28
N GLY A 331 -22.34 -17.24 7.40
CA GLY A 331 -21.04 -16.61 7.12
C GLY A 331 -21.11 -15.29 6.39
N ILE A 332 -20.00 -14.55 6.42
CA ILE A 332 -19.82 -13.27 5.73
C ILE A 332 -18.43 -13.26 5.10
N ILE A 333 -18.35 -12.87 3.83
CA ILE A 333 -17.08 -12.61 3.13
C ILE A 333 -16.99 -11.12 2.84
N ILE A 334 -15.91 -10.48 3.29
CA ILE A 334 -15.64 -9.06 3.00
C ILE A 334 -14.77 -8.93 1.75
N GLU A 335 -15.15 -8.05 0.83
CA GLU A 335 -14.48 -7.84 -0.46
C GLU A 335 -14.51 -6.35 -0.87
N ASN A 336 -13.38 -5.81 -1.34
CA ASN A 336 -13.26 -4.44 -1.85
C ASN A 336 -13.52 -4.32 -3.36
N MET A 337 -14.75 -4.62 -3.77
CA MET A 337 -15.21 -4.62 -5.17
C MET A 337 -15.23 -3.23 -5.87
N HIS A 338 -15.04 -2.13 -5.13
CA HIS A 338 -15.15 -0.77 -5.68
C HIS A 338 -13.80 -0.13 -6.04
N ASP A 339 -12.69 -0.84 -5.80
CA ASP A 339 -11.32 -0.40 -6.11
C ASP A 339 -10.97 -0.60 -7.59
N LEU A 340 -11.79 -0.01 -8.47
CA LEU A 340 -11.63 -0.11 -9.92
C LEU A 340 -10.68 0.98 -10.49
N PRO A 341 -9.89 0.66 -11.53
CA PRO A 341 -9.61 -0.69 -12.03
C PRO A 341 -8.82 -1.50 -11.01
N TYR A 342 -9.07 -2.80 -10.93
CA TYR A 342 -8.35 -3.69 -10.03
C TYR A 342 -6.86 -3.73 -10.38
N GLN A 343 -6.01 -3.70 -9.36
CA GLN A 343 -4.56 -3.82 -9.52
C GLN A 343 -4.13 -5.29 -9.46
N LYS A 344 -3.14 -5.64 -10.28
CA LYS A 344 -2.51 -6.96 -10.30
C LYS A 344 -1.55 -7.14 -9.12
N LEU A 345 -1.80 -8.20 -8.32
CA LEU A 345 -0.92 -8.93 -7.39
C LEU A 345 -0.13 -8.14 -6.31
N ASP A 346 0.22 -8.87 -5.24
CA ASP A 346 0.76 -8.39 -3.94
C ASP A 346 1.99 -7.46 -3.97
N GLU A 347 2.64 -7.22 -5.11
CA GLU A 347 3.89 -6.43 -5.20
C GLU A 347 3.68 -4.91 -5.20
N ASN A 348 2.46 -4.43 -5.50
CA ASN A 348 2.17 -2.99 -5.61
C ASN A 348 0.93 -2.55 -4.81
N ILE A 349 0.47 -3.38 -3.88
CA ILE A 349 -0.69 -3.04 -3.05
C ILE A 349 -0.23 -2.10 -1.94
N GLY A 350 -0.74 -0.87 -1.98
CA GLY A 350 -0.38 0.13 -0.98
C GLY A 350 -0.90 -0.24 0.42
N PRO A 351 -0.20 0.23 1.48
CA PRO A 351 -0.57 -0.06 2.87
C PRO A 351 -1.99 0.42 3.23
N GLU A 352 -2.54 1.37 2.49
CA GLU A 352 -3.91 1.84 2.61
C GLU A 352 -4.92 0.69 2.43
N ILE A 353 -4.78 -0.16 1.42
CA ILE A 353 -5.73 -1.25 1.13
C ILE A 353 -5.75 -2.25 2.30
N CYS A 354 -4.57 -2.68 2.75
CA CYS A 354 -4.44 -3.58 3.90
C CYS A 354 -5.07 -2.97 5.16
N SER A 355 -4.82 -1.68 5.42
CA SER A 355 -5.36 -0.96 6.58
C SER A 355 -6.89 -0.87 6.54
N TRP A 356 -7.47 -0.54 5.38
CA TRP A 356 -8.92 -0.39 5.23
C TRP A 356 -9.66 -1.71 5.27
N MET A 357 -9.08 -2.76 4.69
CA MET A 357 -9.65 -4.10 4.78
C MET A 357 -9.61 -4.61 6.22
N THR A 358 -8.50 -4.37 6.94
CA THR A 358 -8.41 -4.68 8.38
C THR A 358 -9.47 -3.93 9.19
N LYS A 359 -9.63 -2.61 8.95
CA LYS A 359 -10.67 -1.82 9.62
C LYS A 359 -12.07 -2.35 9.33
N SER A 360 -12.35 -2.71 8.08
CA SER A 360 -13.64 -3.27 7.66
C SER A 360 -13.92 -4.60 8.37
N CYS A 361 -12.93 -5.47 8.48
CA CYS A 361 -13.03 -6.71 9.26
C CYS A 361 -13.34 -6.44 10.73
N LEU A 362 -12.62 -5.51 11.37
CA LEU A 362 -12.84 -5.16 12.78
C LEU A 362 -14.24 -4.56 13.02
N GLU A 363 -14.75 -3.74 12.11
CA GLU A 363 -16.12 -3.21 12.21
C GLU A 363 -17.18 -4.30 12.07
N CYS A 364 -16.96 -5.27 11.18
CA CYS A 364 -17.81 -6.46 11.11
C CYS A 364 -17.80 -7.22 12.44
N LEU A 365 -16.63 -7.44 13.05
CA LEU A 365 -16.52 -8.08 14.36
C LEU A 365 -17.27 -7.31 15.46
N ASN A 366 -17.17 -5.98 15.46
CA ASN A 366 -17.86 -5.13 16.44
C ASN A 366 -19.37 -5.32 16.38
N ILE A 367 -19.96 -5.37 15.18
CA ILE A 367 -21.41 -5.59 14.99
C ILE A 367 -21.82 -7.00 15.38
N LEU A 368 -21.01 -8.01 15.03
CA LEU A 368 -21.30 -9.40 15.41
C LEU A 368 -21.20 -9.63 16.93
N GLY A 369 -20.31 -8.90 17.61
CA GLY A 369 -20.14 -8.95 19.06
C GLY A 369 -19.95 -10.39 19.57
N ASN A 370 -20.76 -10.77 20.56
CA ASN A 370 -20.75 -12.12 21.14
C ASN A 370 -21.23 -13.23 20.18
N LYS A 371 -21.85 -12.90 19.05
CA LYS A 371 -22.30 -13.86 18.05
C LYS A 371 -21.22 -14.19 17.01
N ARG A 372 -20.02 -13.59 17.08
CA ARG A 372 -18.90 -13.85 16.16
C ARG A 372 -18.65 -15.34 15.88
N ASN A 373 -18.68 -16.19 16.91
CA ASN A 373 -18.40 -17.62 16.79
C ASN A 373 -19.50 -18.41 16.07
N LYS A 374 -20.64 -17.79 15.76
CA LYS A 374 -21.71 -18.38 14.94
C LYS A 374 -21.48 -18.17 13.44
N PHE A 375 -20.53 -17.32 13.05
CA PHE A 375 -20.28 -16.96 11.66
C PHE A 375 -18.94 -17.51 11.18
N LEU A 376 -18.94 -18.10 9.99
CA LEU A 376 -17.73 -18.35 9.21
C LEU A 376 -17.35 -17.06 8.46
N LEU A 377 -16.24 -16.43 8.85
CA LEU A 377 -15.82 -15.16 8.25
C LEU A 377 -14.67 -15.33 7.28
N GLY A 378 -14.91 -14.87 6.05
CA GLY A 378 -13.94 -14.86 4.96
C GLY A 378 -13.56 -13.45 4.53
N ILE A 379 -12.44 -13.35 3.83
CA ILE A 379 -12.04 -12.11 3.17
C ILE A 379 -11.45 -12.39 1.80
N GLN A 380 -11.72 -11.47 0.87
CA GLN A 380 -11.03 -11.36 -0.40
C GLN A 380 -10.52 -9.93 -0.56
N VAL A 381 -9.29 -9.78 -1.04
CA VAL A 381 -8.70 -8.46 -1.31
C VAL A 381 -8.35 -8.39 -2.80
N LEU A 382 -8.93 -7.42 -3.50
CA LEU A 382 -8.76 -7.17 -4.94
C LEU A 382 -8.87 -8.46 -5.80
N ALA A 383 -8.37 -8.39 -7.03
CA ALA A 383 -8.24 -9.55 -7.91
C ALA A 383 -6.94 -10.31 -7.59
N GLY A 384 -6.98 -11.17 -6.56
CA GLY A 384 -5.88 -12.08 -6.23
C GLY A 384 -4.77 -11.50 -5.34
N ALA A 385 -5.06 -10.50 -4.49
CA ALA A 385 -4.13 -10.03 -3.45
C ALA A 385 -4.06 -11.00 -2.26
N ASN A 386 -3.72 -12.26 -2.54
CA ASN A 386 -3.93 -13.35 -1.60
C ASN A 386 -3.04 -13.24 -0.36
N LYS A 387 -1.78 -12.74 -0.47
CA LYS A 387 -0.96 -12.53 0.74
C LYS A 387 -1.53 -11.41 1.60
N THR A 388 -1.99 -10.33 0.97
CA THR A 388 -2.66 -9.24 1.69
C THR A 388 -3.91 -9.75 2.41
N ALA A 389 -4.73 -10.56 1.74
CA ALA A 389 -5.90 -11.19 2.34
C ALA A 389 -5.53 -12.07 3.56
N ILE A 390 -4.48 -12.90 3.46
CA ILE A 390 -4.00 -13.73 4.58
C ILE A 390 -3.56 -12.86 5.77
N ALA A 391 -2.80 -11.80 5.52
CA ALA A 391 -2.33 -10.90 6.57
C ALA A 391 -3.51 -10.21 7.28
N VAL A 392 -4.48 -9.69 6.51
CA VAL A 392 -5.68 -9.05 7.07
C VAL A 392 -6.52 -10.05 7.85
N ALA A 393 -6.72 -11.25 7.32
CA ALA A 393 -7.50 -12.29 7.97
C ALA A 393 -6.87 -12.69 9.31
N HIS A 394 -5.56 -12.93 9.32
CA HIS A 394 -4.82 -13.28 10.52
C HIS A 394 -4.87 -12.17 11.57
N ALA A 395 -4.63 -10.91 11.16
CA ALA A 395 -4.67 -9.75 12.05
C ALA A 395 -6.07 -9.48 12.64
N SER A 396 -7.11 -9.81 11.89
CA SER A 396 -8.51 -9.57 12.29
C SER A 396 -9.21 -10.78 12.89
N GLY A 397 -8.55 -11.94 12.99
CA GLY A 397 -9.17 -13.17 13.48
C GLY A 397 -10.29 -13.71 12.57
N PHE A 398 -10.17 -13.54 11.25
CA PHE A 398 -11.06 -14.16 10.26
C PHE A 398 -10.64 -15.62 10.00
N ASN A 399 -11.58 -16.44 9.54
CA ASN A 399 -11.42 -17.90 9.47
C ASN A 399 -10.69 -18.34 8.19
N PHE A 400 -10.94 -17.66 7.08
CA PHE A 400 -10.39 -18.06 5.79
C PHE A 400 -10.23 -16.87 4.83
N ILE A 401 -9.49 -17.09 3.75
CA ILE A 401 -9.48 -16.22 2.59
C ILE A 401 -10.13 -16.92 1.40
N ARG A 402 -10.84 -16.15 0.57
CA ARG A 402 -11.21 -16.57 -0.78
C ARG A 402 -10.06 -16.18 -1.70
N ALA A 403 -9.31 -17.17 -2.16
CA ALA A 403 -8.10 -16.99 -2.95
C ALA A 403 -8.39 -17.18 -4.44
N GLU A 404 -7.89 -16.25 -5.25
CA GLU A 404 -7.98 -16.31 -6.70
C GLU A 404 -6.64 -16.71 -7.32
N SER A 405 -6.64 -17.39 -8.48
CA SER A 405 -5.41 -17.78 -9.17
C SER A 405 -4.44 -18.59 -8.28
N PHE A 406 -4.97 -19.51 -7.49
CA PHE A 406 -4.17 -20.34 -6.59
C PHE A 406 -3.31 -21.35 -7.35
N VAL A 407 -3.93 -22.07 -8.29
CA VAL A 407 -3.29 -23.02 -9.22
C VAL A 407 -3.59 -22.63 -10.65
N PHE A 408 -2.61 -22.88 -11.53
CA PHE A 408 -2.59 -22.53 -12.95
C PHE A 408 -2.73 -21.03 -13.26
N GLY A 409 -2.05 -20.60 -14.32
CA GLY A 409 -2.14 -19.23 -14.81
C GLY A 409 -3.34 -19.03 -15.73
N HIS A 410 -3.94 -17.85 -15.70
CA HIS A 410 -5.04 -17.47 -16.60
C HIS A 410 -5.01 -15.98 -16.94
N LEU A 411 -5.68 -15.59 -18.02
CA LEU A 411 -5.76 -14.20 -18.47
C LEU A 411 -7.08 -13.59 -17.98
N ALA A 412 -7.00 -12.66 -17.04
CA ALA A 412 -8.14 -11.92 -16.49
C ALA A 412 -8.25 -10.50 -17.09
N ASP A 413 -9.26 -9.74 -16.68
CA ASP A 413 -9.43 -8.32 -17.06
C ASP A 413 -8.23 -7.45 -16.66
N GLU A 414 -7.53 -7.82 -15.59
CA GLU A 414 -6.32 -7.17 -15.07
C GLU A 414 -5.04 -7.62 -15.78
N GLY A 415 -5.14 -8.58 -16.71
CA GLY A 415 -4.04 -9.19 -17.44
C GLY A 415 -3.69 -10.61 -16.94
N TRP A 416 -2.46 -11.03 -17.21
CA TRP A 416 -2.00 -12.39 -16.86
C TRP A 416 -1.88 -12.56 -15.35
N MET A 417 -2.56 -13.58 -14.78
CA MET A 417 -2.49 -13.94 -13.37
C MET A 417 -1.80 -15.29 -13.21
N ASP A 418 -0.72 -15.33 -12.43
CA ASP A 418 0.07 -16.54 -12.16
C ASP A 418 -0.46 -17.32 -10.96
N GLY A 419 -0.27 -18.65 -10.98
CA GLY A 419 -0.57 -19.53 -9.85
C GLY A 419 0.27 -19.16 -8.61
N CYS A 420 -0.37 -18.86 -7.49
CA CYS A 420 0.32 -18.32 -6.31
C CYS A 420 0.58 -19.32 -5.17
N ALA A 421 0.08 -20.57 -5.26
CA ALA A 421 0.01 -21.51 -4.12
C ALA A 421 1.30 -21.62 -3.30
N GLY A 422 2.44 -21.89 -3.95
CA GLY A 422 3.70 -22.09 -3.24
C GLY A 422 4.16 -20.84 -2.46
N ASN A 423 4.02 -19.65 -3.04
CA ASN A 423 4.41 -18.40 -2.39
C ASN A 423 3.43 -18.02 -1.27
N LEU A 424 2.13 -18.27 -1.49
CA LEU A 424 1.09 -17.98 -0.52
C LEU A 424 1.21 -18.85 0.73
N LEU A 425 1.41 -20.16 0.58
CA LEU A 425 1.54 -21.09 1.71
C LEU A 425 2.80 -20.84 2.54
N ARG A 426 3.92 -20.49 1.89
CA ARG A 426 5.14 -20.06 2.60
C ARG A 426 4.90 -18.79 3.39
N TYR A 427 4.20 -17.82 2.81
CA TYR A 427 3.84 -16.59 3.50
C TYR A 427 2.90 -16.84 4.69
N ARG A 428 1.86 -17.68 4.51
CA ARG A 428 0.95 -18.12 5.59
C ARG A 428 1.72 -18.65 6.80
N LYS A 429 2.67 -19.57 6.55
CA LYS A 429 3.54 -20.13 7.58
C LYS A 429 4.48 -19.09 8.20
N MET A 430 5.06 -18.22 7.37
CA MET A 430 6.01 -17.20 7.82
C MET A 430 5.40 -16.23 8.83
N ILE A 431 4.10 -15.90 8.68
CA ILE A 431 3.42 -14.96 9.58
C ILE A 431 2.65 -15.67 10.72
N GLY A 432 2.69 -17.00 10.82
CA GLY A 432 1.95 -17.75 11.84
C GLY A 432 0.44 -17.84 11.60
N ALA A 433 0.00 -17.74 10.34
CA ALA A 433 -1.41 -17.72 9.95
C ALA A 433 -1.94 -19.09 9.50
N GLU A 434 -1.37 -20.20 9.98
CA GLU A 434 -1.81 -21.56 9.63
C GLU A 434 -3.25 -21.87 10.07
N ASN A 435 -3.82 -21.06 10.98
CA ASN A 435 -5.22 -21.13 11.38
C ASN A 435 -6.19 -20.46 10.38
N VAL A 436 -5.67 -19.78 9.36
CA VAL A 436 -6.47 -19.15 8.29
C VAL A 436 -6.55 -20.10 7.09
N GLY A 437 -7.76 -20.59 6.80
CA GLY A 437 -8.03 -21.44 5.65
C GLY A 437 -7.86 -20.71 4.31
N ILE A 438 -7.51 -21.43 3.26
CA ILE A 438 -7.40 -20.94 1.89
C ILE A 438 -8.44 -21.69 1.03
N ILE A 439 -9.56 -21.04 0.76
CA ILE A 439 -10.61 -21.58 -0.12
C ILE A 439 -10.44 -20.94 -1.49
N VAL A 440 -10.34 -21.75 -2.54
CA VAL A 440 -9.80 -21.28 -3.84
C VAL A 440 -10.86 -21.27 -4.94
N ASP A 441 -10.96 -20.19 -5.71
CA ASP A 441 -11.70 -20.20 -6.98
C ASP A 441 -10.93 -21.02 -8.03
N ILE A 442 -11.48 -22.17 -8.41
CA ILE A 442 -10.96 -22.95 -9.54
C ILE A 442 -11.65 -22.50 -10.84
N LYS A 443 -10.86 -22.33 -11.90
CA LYS A 443 -11.29 -21.68 -13.15
C LYS A 443 -12.10 -20.40 -12.91
N LYS A 444 -11.46 -19.43 -12.25
CA LYS A 444 -12.01 -18.11 -11.89
C LYS A 444 -12.91 -17.51 -13.00
N LYS A 445 -14.04 -16.95 -12.58
CA LYS A 445 -14.94 -16.12 -13.41
C LYS A 445 -14.23 -14.88 -14.00
N HIS A 446 -14.69 -14.37 -15.13
CA HIS A 446 -14.07 -13.22 -15.85
C HIS A 446 -12.62 -13.47 -16.28
N CYS A 447 -12.25 -14.73 -16.49
CA CYS A 447 -10.92 -15.11 -16.98
C CYS A 447 -11.03 -15.98 -18.24
N SER A 448 -10.09 -15.81 -19.15
CA SER A 448 -9.82 -16.72 -20.24
C SER A 448 -8.90 -17.84 -19.76
N HIS A 449 -9.40 -19.08 -19.89
CA HIS A 449 -8.69 -20.31 -19.54
C HIS A 449 -8.16 -21.04 -20.79
N SER A 450 -7.98 -20.32 -21.91
CA SER A 450 -7.59 -20.92 -23.20
C SER A 450 -6.25 -21.64 -23.16
N ILE A 451 -5.32 -21.18 -22.32
CA ILE A 451 -3.98 -21.78 -22.17
C ILE A 451 -4.04 -23.10 -21.38
N THR A 452 -5.02 -23.26 -20.50
CA THR A 452 -5.24 -24.45 -19.66
C THR A 452 -6.49 -25.20 -20.10
N LYS A 453 -6.86 -25.09 -21.38
CA LYS A 453 -8.11 -25.65 -21.92
C LYS A 453 -8.08 -27.19 -21.96
N ASP A 454 -6.89 -27.75 -22.07
CA ASP A 454 -6.60 -29.18 -21.98
C ASP A 454 -6.81 -29.75 -20.57
N ILE A 455 -6.87 -28.89 -19.55
CA ILE A 455 -7.11 -29.26 -18.15
C ILE A 455 -8.58 -29.05 -17.83
N ASN A 456 -9.30 -30.11 -17.45
CA ASN A 456 -10.70 -30.03 -17.06
C ASN A 456 -10.86 -29.47 -15.62
N ILE A 457 -12.11 -29.25 -15.19
CA ILE A 457 -12.38 -28.66 -13.87
C ILE A 457 -11.98 -29.59 -12.72
N ALA A 458 -12.20 -30.90 -12.85
CA ALA A 458 -11.84 -31.90 -11.86
C ALA A 458 -10.31 -32.05 -11.69
N GLN A 459 -9.56 -32.01 -12.79
CA GLN A 459 -8.09 -31.94 -12.77
C GLN A 459 -7.60 -30.63 -12.11
N THR A 460 -8.32 -29.53 -12.29
CA THR A 460 -8.02 -28.26 -11.61
C THR A 460 -8.24 -28.38 -10.10
N ALA A 461 -9.32 -29.04 -9.69
CA ALA A 461 -9.61 -29.36 -8.28
C ALA A 461 -8.54 -30.25 -7.66
N ASN A 462 -8.17 -31.35 -8.32
CA ASN A 462 -7.09 -32.24 -7.90
C ASN A 462 -5.75 -31.52 -7.76
N ALA A 463 -5.45 -30.57 -8.66
CA ALA A 463 -4.26 -29.73 -8.51
C ALA A 463 -4.37 -28.81 -7.29
N ALA A 464 -5.51 -28.18 -7.03
CA ALA A 464 -5.71 -27.36 -5.84
C ALA A 464 -5.51 -28.17 -4.54
N GLU A 465 -6.04 -29.39 -4.48
CA GLU A 465 -5.82 -30.34 -3.38
C GLU A 465 -4.35 -30.71 -3.22
N PHE A 466 -3.68 -31.09 -4.31
CA PHE A 466 -2.25 -31.41 -4.29
C PHE A 466 -1.40 -30.23 -3.80
N PHE A 467 -1.83 -29.00 -4.13
CA PHE A 467 -1.21 -27.76 -3.67
C PHE A 467 -1.76 -27.27 -2.32
N LEU A 468 -2.42 -28.14 -1.54
CA LEU A 468 -2.82 -27.91 -0.14
C LEU A 468 -3.83 -26.77 0.04
N ALA A 469 -4.79 -26.63 -0.87
CA ALA A 469 -5.98 -25.82 -0.63
C ALA A 469 -6.83 -26.43 0.50
N ASP A 470 -7.55 -25.60 1.24
CA ASP A 470 -8.43 -26.02 2.35
C ASP A 470 -9.90 -26.19 1.91
N GLY A 471 -10.22 -25.75 0.68
CA GLY A 471 -11.54 -25.87 0.06
C GLY A 471 -11.54 -25.29 -1.35
N ILE A 472 -12.58 -25.61 -2.12
CA ILE A 472 -12.70 -25.25 -3.54
C ILE A 472 -14.00 -24.49 -3.79
N ILE A 473 -13.95 -23.50 -4.67
CA ILE A 473 -15.12 -22.75 -5.16
C ILE A 473 -15.31 -23.03 -6.65
N LEU A 474 -16.48 -23.54 -6.99
CA LEU A 474 -16.98 -23.68 -8.36
C LEU A 474 -17.84 -22.48 -8.73
N THR A 475 -17.51 -21.78 -9.81
CA THR A 475 -18.23 -20.57 -10.26
C THR A 475 -18.66 -20.66 -11.71
N GLY A 476 -19.75 -19.99 -12.07
CA GLY A 476 -20.07 -19.69 -13.47
C GLY A 476 -19.07 -18.71 -14.10
N ASN A 477 -19.12 -18.55 -15.42
CA ASN A 477 -18.14 -17.78 -16.20
C ASN A 477 -18.10 -16.28 -15.87
N SER A 478 -19.19 -15.72 -15.34
CA SER A 478 -19.29 -14.31 -14.97
C SER A 478 -20.24 -14.11 -13.78
N THR A 479 -20.23 -12.90 -13.22
CA THR A 479 -21.05 -12.57 -12.04
C THR A 479 -22.54 -12.73 -12.34
N GLY A 480 -23.21 -13.57 -11.55
CA GLY A 480 -24.64 -13.86 -11.70
C GLY A 480 -24.96 -15.02 -12.64
N GLN A 481 -23.97 -15.59 -13.33
CA GLN A 481 -24.14 -16.85 -14.07
C GLN A 481 -23.96 -18.05 -13.13
N GLU A 482 -24.86 -19.04 -13.24
CA GLU A 482 -24.81 -20.27 -12.43
C GLU A 482 -23.63 -21.16 -12.82
N ALA A 483 -23.11 -21.90 -11.84
CA ALA A 483 -22.11 -22.95 -12.08
C ALA A 483 -22.74 -24.16 -12.81
N SER A 484 -21.89 -25.01 -13.38
CA SER A 484 -22.31 -26.26 -14.01
C SER A 484 -22.55 -27.34 -12.97
N VAL A 485 -23.71 -27.99 -13.00
CA VAL A 485 -24.03 -29.14 -12.13
C VAL A 485 -23.13 -30.33 -12.48
N LEU A 486 -22.82 -30.52 -13.77
CA LEU A 486 -21.91 -31.56 -14.23
C LEU A 486 -20.50 -31.34 -13.67
N ASP A 487 -20.04 -30.09 -13.60
CA ASP A 487 -18.73 -29.76 -13.02
C ASP A 487 -18.70 -30.10 -11.52
N LEU A 488 -19.81 -29.87 -10.80
CA LEU A 488 -19.95 -30.28 -9.40
C LEU A 488 -19.92 -31.80 -9.24
N GLU A 489 -20.61 -32.54 -10.10
CA GLU A 489 -20.60 -34.01 -10.08
C GLU A 489 -19.22 -34.58 -10.37
N ASP A 490 -18.52 -34.04 -11.37
CA ASP A 490 -17.17 -34.44 -11.74
C ASP A 490 -16.17 -34.16 -10.61
N VAL A 491 -16.22 -32.98 -9.99
CA VAL A 491 -15.33 -32.63 -8.88
C VAL A 491 -15.62 -33.47 -7.63
N ASN A 492 -16.89 -33.69 -7.28
CA ASN A 492 -17.25 -34.58 -6.18
C ASN A 492 -16.71 -36.00 -6.37
N LYS A 493 -16.72 -36.49 -7.61
CA LYS A 493 -16.24 -37.83 -7.94
C LYS A 493 -14.73 -37.94 -7.90
N GLU A 494 -14.01 -36.94 -8.41
CA GLU A 494 -12.55 -37.00 -8.56
C GLU A 494 -11.77 -36.41 -7.39
N CYS A 495 -12.33 -35.45 -6.65
CA CYS A 495 -11.70 -34.75 -5.52
C CYS A 495 -12.66 -34.68 -4.30
N PRO A 496 -12.98 -35.82 -3.66
CA PRO A 496 -13.99 -35.88 -2.59
C PRO A 496 -13.49 -35.39 -1.22
N SER A 497 -12.22 -35.05 -1.09
CA SER A 497 -11.57 -34.73 0.20
C SER A 497 -11.72 -33.28 0.62
N LEU A 498 -11.90 -32.36 -0.33
CA LEU A 498 -12.03 -30.94 -0.08
C LEU A 498 -13.51 -30.52 -0.06
N PRO A 499 -13.91 -29.63 0.86
CA PRO A 499 -15.24 -29.04 0.80
C PRO A 499 -15.38 -28.18 -0.46
N ILE A 500 -16.51 -28.35 -1.14
CA ILE A 500 -16.87 -27.69 -2.40
C ILE A 500 -17.95 -26.65 -2.12
N PHE A 501 -17.63 -25.40 -2.43
CA PHE A 501 -18.55 -24.28 -2.36
C PHE A 501 -19.01 -23.90 -3.77
N ILE A 502 -20.28 -23.56 -3.93
CA ILE A 502 -20.76 -22.97 -5.20
C ILE A 502 -20.74 -21.45 -5.08
N GLY A 503 -19.98 -20.82 -5.96
CA GLY A 503 -19.94 -19.37 -6.15
C GLY A 503 -20.73 -18.92 -7.38
N SER A 504 -21.20 -17.67 -7.33
CA SER A 504 -21.91 -16.98 -8.43
C SER A 504 -23.25 -17.62 -8.87
N GLY A 505 -24.22 -16.77 -9.21
CA GLY A 505 -25.46 -17.20 -9.86
C GLY A 505 -26.46 -18.02 -9.03
N ILE A 506 -26.14 -18.35 -7.77
CA ILE A 506 -27.08 -19.00 -6.85
C ILE A 506 -28.24 -18.05 -6.52
N ASN A 507 -29.45 -18.59 -6.62
CA ASN A 507 -30.71 -17.93 -6.31
C ASN A 507 -31.75 -18.98 -5.84
N GLU A 508 -32.93 -18.50 -5.46
CA GLU A 508 -33.99 -19.34 -4.90
C GLU A 508 -34.52 -20.43 -5.84
N ASN A 509 -34.27 -20.32 -7.15
CA ASN A 509 -34.78 -21.26 -8.16
C ASN A 509 -33.78 -22.36 -8.51
N ASN A 510 -32.48 -22.13 -8.31
CA ASN A 510 -31.44 -23.08 -8.71
C ASN A 510 -30.63 -23.68 -7.56
N ILE A 511 -30.72 -23.16 -6.34
CA ILE A 511 -29.95 -23.65 -5.18
C ILE A 511 -30.11 -25.17 -4.98
N ASN A 512 -31.32 -25.71 -5.19
CA ASN A 512 -31.63 -27.13 -5.07
C ASN A 512 -30.98 -28.02 -6.13
N LYS A 513 -30.35 -27.47 -7.17
CA LYS A 513 -29.60 -28.25 -8.17
C LYS A 513 -28.23 -28.69 -7.63
N PHE A 514 -27.72 -28.02 -6.60
CA PHE A 514 -26.35 -28.17 -6.11
C PHE A 514 -26.31 -28.80 -4.70
N LYS A 515 -27.12 -29.84 -4.45
CA LYS A 515 -27.30 -30.45 -3.11
C LYS A 515 -26.03 -31.12 -2.56
N ASN A 516 -25.08 -31.43 -3.43
CA ASN A 516 -23.82 -32.09 -3.07
C ASN A 516 -22.67 -31.07 -2.91
N ALA A 517 -22.99 -29.86 -2.48
CA ALA A 517 -22.02 -28.83 -2.14
C ALA A 517 -22.14 -28.49 -0.65
N GLU A 518 -21.02 -28.22 0.00
CA GLU A 518 -20.94 -27.91 1.43
C GLU A 518 -21.44 -26.49 1.76
N GLY A 519 -21.47 -25.59 0.78
CA GLY A 519 -21.98 -24.24 1.00
C GLY A 519 -22.14 -23.40 -0.27
N PHE A 520 -22.79 -22.24 -0.10
CA PHE A 520 -23.12 -21.32 -1.18
C PHE A 520 -22.60 -19.92 -0.90
N ILE A 521 -21.83 -19.35 -1.84
CA ILE A 521 -21.34 -17.97 -1.77
C ILE A 521 -22.26 -17.09 -2.62
N VAL A 522 -23.11 -16.31 -1.95
CA VAL A 522 -24.18 -15.52 -2.58
C VAL A 522 -23.88 -14.02 -2.46
N GLY A 523 -23.61 -13.38 -3.60
CA GLY A 523 -23.33 -11.94 -3.66
C GLY A 523 -24.40 -11.17 -4.43
N SER A 524 -24.38 -11.27 -5.76
CA SER A 524 -25.23 -10.45 -6.64
C SER A 524 -26.74 -10.65 -6.43
N TYR A 525 -27.21 -11.87 -6.15
CA TYR A 525 -28.62 -12.14 -5.91
C TYR A 525 -29.17 -11.35 -4.71
N PHE A 526 -28.38 -11.22 -3.64
CA PHE A 526 -28.75 -10.44 -2.45
C PHE A 526 -28.80 -8.94 -2.69
N LYS A 527 -28.30 -8.42 -3.82
CA LYS A 527 -28.39 -7.00 -4.14
C LYS A 527 -29.69 -6.65 -4.88
N LYS A 528 -30.18 -5.43 -4.68
CA LYS A 528 -31.35 -4.89 -5.39
C LYS A 528 -31.13 -4.96 -6.90
N GLY A 529 -32.08 -5.55 -7.63
CA GLY A 529 -31.97 -5.75 -9.08
C GLY A 529 -30.87 -6.71 -9.53
N GLY A 530 -30.23 -7.47 -8.63
CA GLY A 530 -29.17 -8.40 -8.99
C GLY A 530 -27.84 -7.73 -9.35
N TYR A 531 -27.74 -6.40 -9.22
CA TYR A 531 -26.54 -5.65 -9.56
C TYR A 531 -25.67 -5.45 -8.32
N TRP A 532 -24.42 -5.92 -8.39
CA TRP A 532 -23.48 -5.96 -7.26
C TRP A 532 -23.22 -4.59 -6.61
N GLY A 533 -23.35 -3.49 -7.37
CA GLY A 533 -23.12 -2.13 -6.87
C GLY A 533 -24.28 -1.55 -6.06
N ASN A 534 -25.45 -2.20 -6.04
CA ASN A 534 -26.61 -1.74 -5.30
C ASN A 534 -26.58 -2.17 -3.82
N GLU A 535 -27.52 -1.67 -3.03
CA GLU A 535 -27.74 -2.10 -1.64
C GLU A 535 -28.24 -3.55 -1.56
N ILE A 536 -28.10 -4.16 -0.38
CA ILE A 536 -28.70 -5.46 -0.05
C ILE A 536 -30.23 -5.35 -0.01
N ASP A 537 -30.88 -6.36 -0.54
CA ASP A 537 -32.32 -6.62 -0.51
C ASP A 537 -32.62 -7.67 0.56
N LEU A 538 -33.07 -7.22 1.73
CA LEU A 538 -33.34 -8.07 2.91
C LEU A 538 -34.32 -9.21 2.60
N GLU A 539 -35.35 -8.96 1.79
CA GLU A 539 -36.36 -9.99 1.47
C GLU A 539 -35.75 -11.13 0.64
N LYS A 540 -34.77 -10.84 -0.21
CA LYS A 540 -34.06 -11.89 -0.96
C LYS A 540 -33.14 -12.71 -0.07
N VAL A 541 -32.49 -12.07 0.91
CA VAL A 541 -31.64 -12.77 1.88
C VAL A 541 -32.49 -13.76 2.68
N LEU A 542 -33.60 -13.29 3.25
CA LEU A 542 -34.51 -14.11 4.05
C LEU A 542 -35.10 -15.28 3.23
N ARG A 543 -35.63 -15.00 2.02
CA ARG A 543 -36.20 -16.05 1.14
C ARG A 543 -35.20 -17.14 0.78
N LEU A 544 -33.95 -16.78 0.52
CA LEU A 544 -32.94 -17.78 0.19
C LEU A 544 -32.58 -18.63 1.41
N ASN A 545 -32.44 -17.99 2.59
CA ASN A 545 -32.11 -18.69 3.83
C ASN A 545 -33.22 -19.64 4.29
N GLU A 546 -34.49 -19.30 4.06
CA GLU A 546 -35.62 -20.21 4.32
C GLU A 546 -35.56 -21.48 3.47
N LYS A 547 -35.00 -21.42 2.25
CA LYS A 547 -34.87 -22.59 1.37
C LYS A 547 -33.71 -23.51 1.72
N THR A 548 -32.69 -23.02 2.43
CA THR A 548 -31.54 -23.82 2.89
C THR A 548 -31.78 -24.47 4.25
N ASN A 549 -32.63 -23.87 5.09
CA ASN A 549 -32.94 -24.36 6.43
C ASN A 549 -34.18 -25.27 6.47
N LYS A 550 -34.15 -26.40 5.75
CA LYS A 550 -35.21 -27.41 5.84
C LYS A 550 -34.84 -28.56 6.77
N VAL A 551 -35.57 -28.72 7.87
CA VAL A 551 -35.55 -29.90 8.72
C VAL A 551 -36.55 -30.91 8.15
N VAL A 552 -36.08 -32.03 7.62
CA VAL A 552 -36.95 -33.13 7.18
C VAL A 552 -37.06 -34.17 8.28
N VAL A 553 -38.27 -34.40 8.76
CA VAL A 553 -38.57 -35.39 9.80
C VAL A 553 -39.26 -36.58 9.14
N PHE A 554 -38.55 -37.71 9.04
CA PHE A 554 -39.18 -38.99 8.71
C PHE A 554 -39.86 -39.53 9.97
N SER A 555 -41.18 -39.71 9.93
CA SER A 555 -41.95 -40.20 11.08
C SER A 555 -42.92 -41.31 10.70
N LYS A 556 -43.41 -41.98 11.73
CA LYS A 556 -44.62 -42.79 11.65
C LYS A 556 -45.69 -42.12 12.50
N SER A 557 -46.89 -41.86 11.97
CA SER A 557 -47.93 -41.09 12.69
C SER A 557 -48.33 -41.74 14.02
N TYR A 558 -48.25 -43.06 14.11
CA TYR A 558 -48.56 -43.83 15.32
C TYR A 558 -47.38 -43.97 16.30
N CYS A 559 -46.17 -43.54 15.94
CA CYS A 559 -44.98 -43.73 16.78
C CYS A 559 -44.90 -42.64 17.86
N PRO A 560 -44.97 -43.00 19.16
CA PRO A 560 -44.95 -42.03 20.25
C PRO A 560 -43.62 -41.28 20.37
N TYR A 561 -42.51 -41.86 19.90
CA TYR A 561 -41.21 -41.19 19.86
C TYR A 561 -41.14 -40.15 18.74
N CYS A 562 -41.72 -40.46 17.57
CA CYS A 562 -41.82 -39.50 16.48
C CYS A 562 -42.71 -38.31 16.85
N THR A 563 -43.81 -38.55 17.56
CA THR A 563 -44.68 -37.46 18.07
C THR A 563 -43.92 -36.56 19.04
N LYS A 564 -43.21 -37.15 20.01
CA LYS A 564 -42.37 -36.37 20.95
C LYS A 564 -41.26 -35.60 20.25
N ALA A 565 -40.63 -36.17 19.22
CA ALA A 565 -39.60 -35.49 18.43
C ALA A 565 -40.19 -34.30 17.66
N LYS A 566 -41.35 -34.46 17.02
CA LYS A 566 -42.07 -33.38 16.34
C LYS A 566 -42.46 -32.27 17.32
N GLU A 567 -43.02 -32.61 18.48
CA GLU A 567 -43.36 -31.64 19.53
C GLU A 567 -42.11 -30.91 20.06
N ALA A 568 -41.01 -31.63 20.31
CA ALA A 568 -39.75 -31.02 20.72
C ALA A 568 -39.24 -30.04 19.66
N LEU A 569 -39.28 -30.40 18.38
CA LEU A 569 -38.87 -29.52 17.28
C LEU A 569 -39.77 -28.27 17.16
N THR A 570 -41.06 -28.36 17.48
CA THR A 570 -41.94 -27.18 17.51
C THR A 570 -41.61 -26.19 18.63
N THR A 571 -40.89 -26.60 19.68
CA THR A 571 -40.46 -25.66 20.73
C THR A 571 -39.29 -24.76 20.31
N PHE A 572 -38.61 -25.06 19.19
CA PHE A 572 -37.44 -24.31 18.71
C PHE A 572 -37.73 -23.04 17.89
N SER A 573 -38.97 -22.52 17.85
CA SER A 573 -39.32 -21.29 17.10
C SER A 573 -38.88 -21.32 15.62
N LEU A 574 -38.99 -22.48 14.96
CA LEU A 574 -38.71 -22.64 13.54
C LEU A 574 -39.70 -21.82 12.69
N ALA A 575 -39.21 -21.11 11.68
CA ALA A 575 -40.05 -20.30 10.79
C ALA A 575 -41.09 -21.18 10.04
N PRO A 576 -42.33 -20.70 9.80
CA PRO A 576 -43.35 -21.48 9.11
C PRO A 576 -42.86 -22.01 7.75
N GLY A 577 -42.88 -23.33 7.54
CA GLY A 577 -42.45 -23.97 6.28
C GLY A 577 -41.01 -24.51 6.25
N THR A 578 -40.24 -24.34 7.34
CA THR A 578 -38.89 -24.89 7.49
C THR A 578 -38.83 -26.35 7.97
N MET A 579 -39.94 -26.90 8.48
CA MET A 579 -40.05 -28.32 8.85
C MET A 579 -40.95 -29.07 7.87
N GLU A 580 -40.42 -30.13 7.25
CA GLU A 580 -41.16 -31.03 6.37
C GLU A 580 -41.28 -32.40 7.05
N VAL A 581 -42.51 -32.84 7.32
CA VAL A 581 -42.77 -34.14 7.94
C VAL A 581 -43.15 -35.13 6.86
N VAL A 582 -42.40 -36.22 6.76
CA VAL A 582 -42.66 -37.32 5.83
C VAL A 582 -43.13 -38.53 6.65
N GLU A 583 -44.43 -38.80 6.61
CA GLU A 583 -45.01 -40.00 7.20
C GLU A 583 -44.70 -41.21 6.30
N ILE A 584 -44.00 -42.21 6.83
CA ILE A 584 -43.46 -43.32 6.03
C ILE A 584 -44.31 -44.58 6.06
N GLU A 585 -45.28 -44.68 6.97
CA GLU A 585 -46.05 -45.91 7.23
C GLU A 585 -46.84 -46.45 6.04
N ASP A 586 -47.34 -45.57 5.17
CA ASP A 586 -48.16 -45.94 4.02
C ASP A 586 -47.36 -45.98 2.71
N ARG A 587 -46.03 -45.80 2.79
CA ARG A 587 -45.16 -45.79 1.61
C ARG A 587 -44.66 -47.20 1.29
N GLY A 588 -44.67 -47.54 0.00
CA GLY A 588 -44.14 -48.82 -0.49
C GLY A 588 -42.63 -49.01 -0.30
N ASP A 589 -41.89 -47.94 0.02
CA ASP A 589 -40.45 -47.91 0.30
C ASP A 589 -40.11 -47.74 1.80
N CYS A 590 -41.09 -47.86 2.71
CA CYS A 590 -40.92 -47.66 4.15
C CYS A 590 -39.71 -48.43 4.72
N ASP A 591 -39.59 -49.73 4.41
CA ASP A 591 -38.50 -50.56 4.94
C ASP A 591 -37.13 -50.10 4.43
N GLN A 592 -37.03 -49.65 3.17
CA GLN A 592 -35.77 -49.14 2.60
C GLN A 592 -35.33 -47.86 3.29
N ILE A 593 -36.28 -46.95 3.56
CA ILE A 593 -36.01 -45.71 4.31
C ILE A 593 -35.52 -46.05 5.72
N GLN A 594 -36.17 -46.99 6.40
CA GLN A 594 -35.78 -47.40 7.75
C GLN A 594 -34.41 -48.07 7.81
N ASP A 595 -34.09 -48.91 6.83
CA ASP A 595 -32.78 -49.58 6.76
C ASP A 595 -31.67 -48.57 6.50
N TYR A 596 -31.90 -47.57 5.64
CA TYR A 596 -30.99 -46.47 5.42
C TYR A 596 -30.81 -45.58 6.66
N LEU A 597 -31.91 -45.23 7.36
CA LEU A 597 -31.85 -44.48 8.61
C LEU A 597 -31.07 -45.23 9.70
N LYS A 598 -31.19 -46.56 9.75
CA LYS A 598 -30.42 -47.43 10.65
C LYS A 598 -28.94 -47.45 10.30
N GLU A 599 -28.60 -47.44 9.01
CA GLU A 599 -27.21 -47.37 8.55
C GLU A 599 -26.54 -46.08 9.01
N ILE A 600 -27.23 -44.93 8.87
CA ILE A 600 -26.63 -43.62 9.17
C ILE A 600 -26.72 -43.22 10.65
N THR A 601 -27.74 -43.67 11.39
CA THR A 601 -27.95 -43.28 12.81
C THR A 601 -27.65 -44.39 13.81
N GLY A 602 -27.45 -45.62 13.36
CA GLY A 602 -27.36 -46.82 14.21
C GLY A 602 -28.69 -47.25 14.81
N GLN A 603 -29.81 -46.56 14.51
CA GLN A 603 -31.15 -46.86 15.02
C GLN A 603 -32.18 -46.83 13.89
N ARG A 604 -33.16 -47.73 13.97
CA ARG A 604 -34.17 -47.96 12.92
C ARG A 604 -35.40 -47.06 13.05
#